data_AF-A0A961SQJ9-F1
#
_entry.id   AF-A0A961SQJ9-F1
#
_cell.length_a   1.000
_cell.length_b   1.000
_cell.length_c   1.000
_cell.angle_alpha   90.00
_cell.angle_beta   90.00
_cell.angle_gamma   90.00
#
_symmetry.space_group_name_H-M   'P 1'
#
loop_
_entity.id
_entity.type
_entity.pdbx_description
1 polymer ?
#
loop_
_entity_poly.entity_id
_entity_poly.type
_entity_poly.pdbx_seq_one_letter_code
_entity_poly.pdbx_strand_id
1 'polypeptide(L)'
;MSRAGTLHSTGGDPIRDDKLPIFTIGHATRSIAEFVDLLRAVNVQLVVDIRRIPRSRANPQFNSDILDGALSRRQIGYMQIAGLGGRRAKSGMPGDVNGFWDNRSFHNYADYALSDEFRMALDQLLEIA
;
A
#
# COMPACT_ATOMS: atom_id res chain seq x y z
N MET A 1 1.96 48.90 39.11
CA MET A 1 1.34 47.57 39.30
C MET A 1 0.80 47.11 37.96
N SER A 2 1.61 46.39 37.18
CA SER A 2 1.25 45.96 35.81
C SER A 2 1.03 44.45 35.80
N ARG A 3 -0.15 44.02 35.34
CA ARG A 3 -0.52 42.61 35.20
C ARG A 3 0.20 42.02 33.98
N ALA A 4 1.11 41.09 34.19
CA ALA A 4 1.64 40.23 33.14
C ALA A 4 0.60 39.13 32.85
N GLY A 5 0.08 39.11 31.61
CA GLY A 5 -0.76 38.03 31.12
C GLY A 5 0.05 36.78 30.85
N THR A 6 -0.34 35.67 31.46
CA THR A 6 0.19 34.33 31.19
C THR A 6 -0.30 33.86 29.82
N LEU A 7 0.63 33.72 28.87
CA LEU A 7 0.42 33.01 27.62
C LEU A 7 0.26 31.52 27.93
N HIS A 8 -0.97 30.98 27.80
CA HIS A 8 -1.17 29.55 27.66
C HIS A 8 -0.77 29.15 26.25
N SER A 9 0.42 28.59 26.11
CA SER A 9 0.83 27.86 24.91
C SER A 9 0.19 26.47 24.96
N THR A 10 -0.94 26.28 24.26
CA THR A 10 -1.41 24.93 23.92
C THR A 10 -0.65 24.48 22.67
N GLY A 11 0.60 24.10 22.86
CA GLY A 11 1.32 23.28 21.89
C GLY A 11 0.69 21.90 21.88
N GLY A 12 -0.22 21.65 20.95
CA GLY A 12 -0.62 20.29 20.61
C GLY A 12 0.55 19.65 19.89
N ASP A 13 1.15 18.63 20.51
CA ASP A 13 2.09 17.75 19.82
C ASP A 13 1.40 17.23 18.54
N PRO A 14 2.03 17.34 17.36
CA PRO A 14 1.52 16.63 16.20
C PRO A 14 1.56 15.15 16.54
N ILE A 15 0.43 14.48 16.40
CA ILE A 15 0.29 13.03 16.56
C ILE A 15 1.42 12.38 15.74
N ARG A 16 2.52 12.01 16.40
CA ARG A 16 3.47 11.07 15.86
C ARG A 16 2.84 9.73 16.11
N ASP A 17 2.06 9.29 15.13
CA ASP A 17 1.85 7.86 14.95
C ASP A 17 3.25 7.33 14.65
N ASP A 18 3.83 6.54 15.55
CA ASP A 18 5.19 5.99 15.40
C ASP A 18 5.31 5.03 14.20
N LYS A 19 4.23 4.88 13.42
CA LYS A 19 4.13 4.13 12.17
C LYS A 19 4.47 5.03 10.97
N LEU A 20 5.36 4.57 10.10
CA LEU A 20 5.67 5.30 8.87
C LEU A 20 4.43 5.36 7.98
N PRO A 21 4.27 6.45 7.21
CA PRO A 21 3.14 6.60 6.31
C PRO A 21 3.18 5.55 5.19
N ILE A 22 2.03 4.90 4.95
CA ILE A 22 1.83 4.00 3.81
C ILE A 22 1.31 4.81 2.62
N PHE A 23 1.99 4.68 1.48
CA PHE A 23 1.59 5.31 0.22
C PHE A 23 1.15 4.26 -0.81
N THR A 24 0.20 4.63 -1.66
CA THR A 24 -0.20 3.81 -2.81
C THR A 24 0.33 4.42 -4.10
N ILE A 25 0.90 3.60 -4.99
CA ILE A 25 1.39 4.04 -6.30
C ILE A 25 1.05 3.02 -7.39
N GLY A 26 0.53 3.52 -8.51
CA GLY A 26 0.39 2.75 -9.75
C GLY A 26 1.49 3.12 -10.74
N HIS A 27 2.09 2.13 -11.42
CA HIS A 27 3.18 2.39 -12.35
C HIS A 27 2.73 2.96 -13.72
N ALA A 28 1.49 2.68 -14.16
CA ALA A 28 1.00 3.02 -15.50
C ALA A 28 1.99 2.56 -16.60
N THR A 29 2.29 3.41 -17.58
CA THR A 29 3.30 3.16 -18.63
C THR A 29 4.63 3.88 -18.37
N ARG A 30 4.90 4.28 -17.11
CA ARG A 30 6.12 5.01 -16.75
C ARG A 30 7.38 4.16 -16.97
N SER A 31 8.50 4.83 -17.17
CA SER A 31 9.82 4.23 -17.03
C SER A 31 10.13 3.93 -15.55
N ILE A 32 11.15 3.10 -15.32
CA ILE A 32 11.67 2.85 -13.96
C ILE A 32 12.25 4.12 -13.32
N ALA A 33 12.85 5.01 -14.13
CA ALA A 33 13.41 6.26 -13.62
C ALA A 33 12.31 7.16 -13.05
N GLU A 34 11.27 7.42 -13.84
CA GLU A 34 10.13 8.23 -13.39
C GLU A 34 9.42 7.62 -12.17
N PHE A 35 9.29 6.30 -12.13
CA PHE A 35 8.72 5.61 -10.96
C PHE A 35 9.55 5.84 -9.70
N VAL A 36 10.88 5.71 -9.80
CA VAL A 36 11.81 5.94 -8.69
C VAL A 36 11.79 7.41 -8.24
N ASP A 37 11.68 8.35 -9.16
CA ASP A 37 11.62 9.78 -8.82
C ASP A 37 10.40 10.09 -7.96
N LEU A 38 9.25 9.46 -8.27
CA LEU A 38 8.04 9.55 -7.45
C LEU A 38 8.23 8.96 -6.05
N LEU A 39 8.90 7.81 -5.93
CA LEU A 39 9.19 7.19 -4.62
C LEU A 39 10.10 8.09 -3.78
N ARG A 40 11.13 8.67 -4.40
CA ARG A 40 12.10 9.56 -3.73
C ARG A 40 11.49 10.88 -3.30
N ALA A 41 10.55 11.43 -4.08
CA ALA A 41 9.86 12.67 -3.75
C ALA A 41 9.14 12.61 -2.38
N VAL A 42 8.76 11.41 -1.93
CA VAL A 42 8.12 11.16 -0.63
C VAL A 42 8.95 10.26 0.30
N ASN A 43 10.25 10.10 0.01
CA ASN A 43 11.20 9.31 0.81
C ASN A 43 10.78 7.85 1.08
N VAL A 44 10.13 7.19 0.11
CA VAL A 44 9.79 5.76 0.23
C VAL A 44 11.06 4.91 0.19
N GLN A 45 11.23 4.05 1.19
CA GLN A 45 12.36 3.14 1.33
C GLN A 45 12.05 1.70 0.91
N LEU A 46 10.76 1.33 0.86
CA LEU A 46 10.31 -0.03 0.55
C LEU A 46 9.09 0.01 -0.35
N VAL A 47 9.13 -0.76 -1.44
CA VAL A 47 7.96 -1.02 -2.29
C VAL A 47 7.39 -2.38 -1.94
N VAL A 48 6.14 -2.40 -1.50
CA VAL A 48 5.36 -3.63 -1.33
C VAL A 48 4.49 -3.86 -2.55
N ASP A 49 4.76 -4.95 -3.27
CA ASP A 49 3.96 -5.39 -4.40
C ASP A 49 2.83 -6.31 -3.94
N ILE A 50 1.59 -5.82 -4.06
CA ILE A 50 0.40 -6.60 -3.69
C ILE A 50 -0.10 -7.50 -4.83
N ARG A 51 0.51 -7.43 -6.03
CA ARG A 51 0.05 -8.22 -7.17
C ARG A 51 0.33 -9.69 -6.91
N ARG A 52 -0.70 -10.54 -6.97
CA ARG A 52 -0.55 -12.01 -6.83
C ARG A 52 0.41 -12.61 -7.87
N ILE A 53 0.38 -12.08 -9.10
CA ILE A 53 1.29 -12.45 -10.18
C ILE A 53 1.94 -11.15 -10.70
N PRO A 54 3.12 -10.76 -10.20
CA PRO A 54 3.79 -9.51 -10.55
C PRO A 54 4.52 -9.64 -11.90
N ARG A 55 3.76 -9.97 -12.95
CA ARG A 55 4.25 -10.17 -14.32
C ARG A 55 3.33 -9.49 -15.32
N SER A 56 3.91 -8.79 -16.29
CA SER A 56 3.23 -8.11 -17.37
C SER A 56 4.01 -8.27 -18.67
N ARG A 57 3.29 -8.55 -19.76
CA ARG A 57 3.88 -8.54 -21.12
C ARG A 57 4.00 -7.10 -21.66
N ALA A 58 3.07 -6.23 -21.28
CA ALA A 58 3.05 -4.84 -21.74
C ALA A 58 4.04 -3.95 -20.98
N ASN A 59 4.29 -4.25 -19.69
CA ASN A 59 5.21 -3.51 -18.84
C ASN A 59 6.24 -4.43 -18.19
N PRO A 60 7.10 -5.12 -18.98
CA PRO A 60 8.04 -6.12 -18.46
C PRO A 60 9.06 -5.54 -17.48
N GLN A 61 9.36 -4.24 -17.56
CA GLN A 61 10.24 -3.54 -16.61
C GLN A 61 9.74 -3.58 -15.17
N PHE A 62 8.43 -3.76 -14.95
CA PHE A 62 7.81 -3.91 -13.64
C PHE A 62 7.54 -5.38 -13.26
N ASN A 63 8.14 -6.35 -13.97
CA ASN A 63 8.13 -7.73 -13.51
C ASN A 63 9.00 -7.86 -12.26
N SER A 64 8.63 -8.69 -11.29
CA SER A 64 9.33 -8.79 -10.00
C SER A 64 10.83 -9.05 -10.14
N ASP A 65 11.23 -9.91 -11.08
CA ASP A 65 12.63 -10.26 -11.38
C ASP A 65 13.47 -9.09 -11.92
N ILE A 66 12.82 -8.08 -12.50
CA ILE A 66 13.49 -6.88 -13.04
C ILE A 66 13.38 -5.72 -12.05
N LEU A 67 12.20 -5.54 -11.46
CA LEU A 67 11.88 -4.41 -10.59
C LEU A 67 12.70 -4.46 -9.30
N ASP A 68 12.84 -5.62 -8.68
CA ASP A 68 13.64 -5.79 -7.46
C ASP A 68 15.08 -5.31 -7.68
N GLY A 69 15.77 -5.86 -8.69
CA GLY A 69 17.13 -5.44 -9.01
C GLY A 69 17.23 -3.96 -9.39
N ALA A 70 16.20 -3.40 -10.02
CA ALA A 70 16.16 -1.98 -10.35
C ALA A 70 16.04 -1.10 -9.10
N LEU A 71 15.18 -1.44 -8.14
CA LEU A 71 14.98 -0.70 -6.89
C LEU A 71 16.18 -0.86 -5.96
N SER A 72 16.72 -2.08 -5.85
CA SER A 72 17.90 -2.39 -5.04
C SER A 72 19.12 -1.55 -5.44
N ARG A 73 19.38 -1.36 -6.74
CA ARG A 73 20.44 -0.46 -7.25
C ARG A 73 20.28 1.01 -6.83
N ARG A 74 19.10 1.37 -6.34
CA ARG A 74 18.72 2.74 -5.93
C ARG A 74 18.45 2.81 -4.43
N GLN A 75 18.81 1.76 -3.69
CA GLN A 75 18.64 1.63 -2.24
C GLN A 75 17.18 1.67 -1.78
N ILE A 76 16.27 1.18 -2.63
CA ILE A 76 14.86 0.99 -2.30
C ILE A 76 14.61 -0.51 -2.22
N GLY A 77 14.09 -0.98 -1.09
CA GLY A 77 13.70 -2.38 -0.90
C GLY A 77 12.50 -2.76 -1.76
N TYR A 78 12.36 -4.04 -2.04
CA TYR A 78 11.21 -4.62 -2.71
C TYR A 78 10.77 -5.89 -1.99
N MET A 79 9.48 -6.04 -1.78
CA MET A 79 8.89 -7.30 -1.33
C MET A 79 7.49 -7.48 -1.88
N GLN A 80 6.97 -8.70 -1.80
CA GLN A 80 5.63 -9.03 -2.26
C GLN A 80 4.74 -9.47 -1.09
N ILE A 81 3.53 -8.91 -0.99
CA ILE A 81 2.47 -9.38 -0.08
C ILE A 81 1.25 -9.73 -0.95
N ALA A 82 1.27 -10.92 -1.54
CA ALA A 82 0.23 -11.37 -2.48
C ALA A 82 -1.17 -11.50 -1.86
N GLY A 83 -1.26 -11.60 -0.53
CA GLY A 83 -2.53 -11.63 0.21
C GLY A 83 -3.35 -10.35 0.03
N LEU A 84 -2.70 -9.21 -0.17
CA LEU A 84 -3.38 -7.92 -0.31
C LEU A 84 -3.90 -7.65 -1.73
N GLY A 85 -3.75 -8.57 -2.68
CA GLY A 85 -4.22 -8.34 -4.04
C GLY A 85 -4.52 -9.60 -4.86
N GLY A 86 -4.88 -9.36 -6.12
CA GLY A 86 -5.24 -10.41 -7.07
C GLY A 86 -6.71 -10.81 -7.05
N ARG A 87 -7.11 -11.53 -8.11
CA ARG A 87 -8.48 -11.98 -8.29
C ARG A 87 -8.86 -13.05 -7.27
N ARG A 88 -10.07 -12.97 -6.74
CA ARG A 88 -10.63 -13.91 -5.77
C ARG A 88 -11.75 -14.75 -6.39
N ALA A 89 -11.86 -15.97 -5.89
CA ALA A 89 -12.92 -16.90 -6.26
C ALA A 89 -14.28 -16.38 -5.74
N LYS A 90 -15.37 -17.03 -6.16
CA LYS A 90 -16.69 -16.70 -5.65
C LYS A 90 -16.71 -16.87 -4.13
N SER A 91 -17.17 -15.84 -3.44
CA SER A 91 -17.37 -15.85 -2.00
C SER A 91 -18.59 -16.71 -1.62
N GLY A 92 -18.52 -17.34 -0.44
CA GLY A 92 -19.65 -18.03 0.20
C GLY A 92 -20.52 -17.12 1.06
N MET A 93 -20.18 -15.83 1.16
CA MET A 93 -20.92 -14.85 1.95
C MET A 93 -22.32 -14.60 1.37
N PRO A 94 -23.29 -14.21 2.21
CA PRO A 94 -24.59 -13.70 1.76
C PRO A 94 -24.41 -12.54 0.76
N GLY A 95 -25.24 -12.51 -0.29
CA GLY A 95 -25.05 -11.57 -1.42
C GLY A 95 -25.35 -10.09 -1.12
N ASP A 96 -25.93 -9.80 0.04
CA ASP A 96 -26.16 -8.44 0.56
C ASP A 96 -24.92 -7.87 1.26
N VAL A 97 -24.03 -8.72 1.80
CA VAL A 97 -22.69 -8.31 2.24
C VAL A 97 -21.93 -7.78 1.03
N ASN A 98 -21.36 -6.57 1.15
CA ASN A 98 -20.72 -5.87 0.02
C ASN A 98 -21.61 -5.79 -1.25
N GLY A 99 -22.94 -5.77 -1.09
CA GLY A 99 -23.91 -5.90 -2.18
C GLY A 99 -23.94 -4.75 -3.20
N PHE A 100 -23.27 -3.62 -2.93
CA PHE A 100 -23.22 -2.46 -3.82
C PHE A 100 -22.25 -2.62 -5.01
N TRP A 101 -21.49 -3.72 -5.08
CA TRP A 101 -20.62 -3.99 -6.22
C TRP A 101 -21.38 -4.68 -7.37
N ASP A 102 -21.58 -3.96 -8.48
CA ASP A 102 -22.12 -4.54 -9.71
C ASP A 102 -21.18 -5.59 -10.34
N ASN A 103 -19.86 -5.34 -10.23
CA ASN A 103 -18.85 -6.27 -10.73
C ASN A 103 -18.61 -7.40 -9.73
N ARG A 104 -18.99 -8.63 -10.11
CA ARG A 104 -18.80 -9.84 -9.28
C ARG A 104 -17.37 -10.07 -8.82
N SER A 105 -16.35 -9.70 -9.60
CA SER A 105 -14.95 -9.87 -9.19
C SER A 105 -14.56 -8.87 -8.09
N PHE A 106 -15.11 -7.66 -8.09
CA PHE A 106 -14.89 -6.68 -7.04
C PHE A 106 -15.66 -7.04 -5.77
N HIS A 107 -16.91 -7.48 -5.90
CA HIS A 107 -17.68 -8.04 -4.79
C HIS A 107 -16.90 -9.18 -4.09
N ASN A 108 -16.45 -10.18 -4.86
CA ASN A 108 -15.69 -11.31 -4.31
C ASN A 108 -14.40 -10.87 -3.61
N TYR A 109 -13.74 -9.80 -4.08
CA TYR A 109 -12.54 -9.27 -3.44
C TYR A 109 -12.90 -8.52 -2.15
N ALA A 110 -13.98 -7.75 -2.13
CA ALA A 110 -14.47 -7.08 -0.93
C ALA A 110 -14.86 -8.07 0.17
N ASP A 111 -15.47 -9.20 -0.19
CA ASP A 111 -15.75 -10.28 0.75
C ASP A 111 -14.48 -10.93 1.27
N TYR A 112 -13.51 -11.18 0.38
CA TYR A 112 -12.20 -11.68 0.79
C TYR A 112 -11.48 -10.71 1.76
N ALA A 113 -11.68 -9.41 1.63
CA ALA A 113 -11.09 -8.42 2.54
C ALA A 113 -11.62 -8.53 3.99
N LEU A 114 -12.70 -9.29 4.21
CA LEU A 114 -13.23 -9.62 5.54
C LEU A 114 -12.65 -10.91 6.12
N SER A 115 -11.79 -11.62 5.39
CA SER A 115 -11.22 -12.90 5.83
C SER A 115 -9.98 -12.74 6.70
N ASP A 116 -9.69 -13.77 7.51
CA ASP A 116 -8.49 -13.83 8.34
C ASP A 116 -7.21 -13.78 7.51
N GLU A 117 -7.21 -14.38 6.31
CA GLU A 117 -6.05 -14.34 5.42
C GLU A 117 -5.74 -12.92 4.92
N PHE A 118 -6.77 -12.11 4.63
CA PHE A 118 -6.55 -10.71 4.30
C PHE A 118 -6.03 -9.95 5.53
N ARG A 119 -6.61 -10.21 6.71
CA ARG A 119 -6.19 -9.58 7.95
C ARG A 119 -4.72 -9.86 8.27
N MET A 120 -4.28 -11.11 8.19
CA MET A 120 -2.89 -11.51 8.40
C MET A 120 -1.93 -10.81 7.42
N ALA A 121 -2.33 -10.69 6.15
CA ALA A 121 -1.52 -10.00 5.14
C ALA A 121 -1.45 -8.49 5.40
N LEU A 122 -2.52 -7.89 5.91
CA LEU A 122 -2.55 -6.49 6.32
C LEU A 122 -1.71 -6.25 7.57
N ASP A 123 -1.78 -7.15 8.56
CA ASP A 123 -0.94 -7.07 9.76
C ASP A 123 0.55 -7.18 9.40
N GLN A 124 0.92 -8.09 8.49
CA GLN A 124 2.28 -8.15 7.94
C GLN A 124 2.74 -6.82 7.32
N LEU A 125 1.86 -6.13 6.58
CA LEU A 125 2.18 -4.81 6.02
C LEU A 125 2.35 -3.74 7.11
N LEU A 126 1.53 -3.79 8.15
CA LEU A 126 1.57 -2.83 9.26
C LEU A 126 2.76 -3.05 10.20
N GLU A 127 3.32 -4.26 10.28
CA GLU A 127 4.51 -4.58 11.08
C GLU A 127 5.81 -4.03 10.47
N ILE A 128 5.82 -3.84 9.15
CA ILE A 128 6.99 -3.32 8.40
C ILE A 128 6.87 -1.82 8.08
N ALA A 129 5.75 -1.20 8.45
CA ALA A 129 5.47 0.22 8.29
C ALA A 129 5.81 0.99 9.57
#